data_AF-A0A6M1YWM8-F1
#
_entry.id   AF-A0A6M1YWM8-F1
#
_cell.length_a   1.000
_cell.length_b   1.000
_cell.length_c   1.000
_cell.angle_alpha   90.00
_cell.angle_beta   90.00
_cell.angle_gamma   90.00
#
_symmetry.space_group_name_H-M   'P 1'
#
loop_
_entity.id
_entity.type
_entity.pdbx_description
1 polymer ?
#
loop_
_entity_poly.entity_id
_entity_poly.type
_entity_poly.pdbx_seq_one_letter_code
_entity_poly.pdbx_strand_id
1 'polypeptide(L)'
;KKDYRAKKITLTYVSNDRSHILAQALQRDFKENLNLNVSLKAMERKTYYEKLKSLDYELALYSWIADFSDPIDFLNVFKYKDSSTNNTGWENESFIKLLEDSENVLDDKERKKLLKQAEEILLSEAPIIPIYHLTQNFLKKETLKDINLYPSGFLDLKYAYFE
;
A
#
# COMPACT_ATOMS: atom_id res chain seq x y z
N LYS A 1 19.33 -22.26 -5.23
CA LYS A 1 18.72 -21.03 -4.68
C LYS A 1 19.74 -19.91 -4.80
N LYS A 2 19.41 -18.76 -5.40
CA LYS A 2 20.34 -17.61 -5.48
C LYS A 2 20.62 -17.09 -4.06
N ASP A 3 21.88 -16.89 -3.71
CA ASP A 3 22.27 -16.27 -2.43
C ASP A 3 22.23 -14.75 -2.59
N TYR A 4 21.21 -14.11 -2.03
CA TYR A 4 20.99 -12.67 -2.11
C TYR A 4 21.76 -11.88 -1.04
N ARG A 5 22.48 -12.54 -0.12
CA ARG A 5 23.20 -11.88 0.98
C ARG A 5 24.35 -10.98 0.50
N ALA A 6 24.85 -11.21 -0.71
CA ALA A 6 25.89 -10.39 -1.34
C ALA A 6 25.33 -9.20 -2.14
N LYS A 7 24.01 -9.14 -2.40
CA LYS A 7 23.40 -8.03 -3.14
C LYS A 7 23.12 -6.88 -2.18
N LYS A 8 23.63 -5.69 -2.48
CA LYS A 8 23.27 -4.47 -1.78
C LYS A 8 21.80 -4.17 -2.09
N ILE A 9 20.93 -4.26 -1.10
CA ILE A 9 19.50 -3.94 -1.23
C ILE A 9 19.27 -2.53 -0.70
N THR A 10 18.58 -1.70 -1.46
CA THR A 10 18.23 -0.33 -1.09
C THR A 10 16.73 -0.20 -0.85
N LEU A 11 16.34 0.19 0.36
CA LEU A 11 14.99 0.59 0.71
C LEU A 11 14.81 2.09 0.47
N THR A 12 14.02 2.41 -0.56
CA THR A 12 13.73 3.77 -0.99
C THR A 12 12.41 4.26 -0.40
N TYR A 13 12.35 5.49 0.09
CA TYR A 13 11.14 6.06 0.69
C TYR A 13 11.08 7.57 0.53
N VAL A 14 9.88 8.14 0.68
CA VAL A 14 9.68 9.60 0.67
C VAL A 14 10.33 10.20 1.92
N SER A 15 11.06 11.30 1.75
CA SER A 15 11.75 12.01 2.83
C SER A 15 10.77 12.71 3.78
N ASN A 16 10.25 11.97 4.77
CA ASN A 16 9.44 12.47 5.87
C ASN A 16 9.68 11.63 7.14
N ASP A 17 9.38 12.19 8.32
CA ASP A 17 9.68 11.58 9.62
C ASP A 17 9.06 10.19 9.79
N ARG A 18 7.77 10.05 9.42
CA ARG A 18 7.05 8.76 9.52
C ARG A 18 7.75 7.67 8.72
N SER A 19 8.12 7.97 7.48
CA SER A 19 8.77 7.02 6.58
C SER A 19 10.19 6.72 7.04
N HIS A 20 10.89 7.71 7.59
CA HIS A 20 12.25 7.52 8.12
C HIS A 20 12.28 6.57 9.32
N ILE A 21 11.38 6.77 10.29
CA ILE A 21 11.26 5.90 11.47
C ILE A 21 10.93 4.47 11.04
N LEU A 22 9.96 4.30 10.14
CA LEU A 22 9.59 2.98 9.64
C LEU A 22 10.75 2.31 8.87
N ALA A 23 11.45 3.06 8.03
CA ALA A 23 12.59 2.54 7.27
C ALA A 23 13.73 2.07 8.19
N GLN A 24 14.02 2.79 9.27
CA GLN A 24 15.02 2.38 10.27
C GLN A 24 14.59 1.11 11.02
N ALA A 25 13.31 1.02 11.40
CA ALA A 25 12.78 -0.19 12.04
C ALA A 25 12.92 -1.40 11.12
N LEU A 26 12.50 -1.28 9.86
CA LEU A 26 12.64 -2.36 8.87
C LEU A 26 14.10 -2.71 8.58
N GLN A 27 15.00 -1.73 8.49
CA GLN A 27 16.44 -1.99 8.31
C GLN A 27 16.99 -2.86 9.43
N ARG A 28 16.64 -2.56 10.69
CA ARG A 28 17.02 -3.36 11.84
C ARG A 28 16.41 -4.76 11.74
N ASP A 29 15.11 -4.86 11.47
CA ASP A 29 14.40 -6.14 11.42
C ASP A 29 14.93 -7.04 10.27
N PHE A 30 15.29 -6.46 9.12
CA PHE A 30 15.96 -7.16 8.02
C PHE A 30 17.33 -7.72 8.46
N LYS A 31 18.07 -6.97 9.27
CA LYS A 31 19.38 -7.39 9.76
C LYS A 31 19.25 -8.49 10.81
N GLU A 32 18.39 -8.32 11.80
CA GLU A 32 18.26 -9.23 12.94
C GLU A 32 17.62 -10.56 12.54
N ASN A 33 16.55 -10.52 11.73
CA ASN A 33 15.76 -11.71 11.43
C ASN A 33 16.25 -12.45 10.17
N LEU A 34 16.83 -11.73 9.21
CA LEU A 34 17.18 -12.29 7.89
C LEU A 34 18.68 -12.17 7.55
N ASN A 35 19.46 -11.48 8.39
CA ASN A 35 20.87 -11.15 8.14
C ASN A 35 21.09 -10.45 6.79
N LEU A 36 20.13 -9.58 6.40
CA LEU A 36 20.23 -8.76 5.19
C LEU A 36 20.73 -7.36 5.54
N ASN A 37 21.70 -6.86 4.77
CA ASN A 37 22.18 -5.49 4.90
C ASN A 37 21.40 -4.58 3.93
N VAL A 38 20.43 -3.85 4.45
CA VAL A 38 19.59 -2.92 3.67
C VAL A 38 20.10 -1.49 3.84
N SER A 39 20.34 -0.79 2.73
CA SER A 39 20.67 0.64 2.73
C SER A 39 19.40 1.48 2.65
N LEU A 40 19.35 2.59 3.37
CA LEU A 40 18.21 3.51 3.38
C LEU A 40 18.42 4.66 2.38
N LYS A 41 17.41 4.95 1.56
CA LYS A 41 17.43 6.07 0.61
C LYS A 41 16.16 6.92 0.72
N ALA A 42 16.28 8.04 1.42
CA ALA A 42 15.24 9.06 1.42
C ALA A 42 15.28 9.86 0.11
N MET A 43 14.11 10.20 -0.44
CA MET A 43 13.99 10.97 -1.68
C MET A 43 12.91 12.05 -1.57
N GLU A 44 13.09 13.15 -2.30
CA GLU A 44 12.03 14.12 -2.52
C GLU A 44 10.84 13.42 -3.21
N ARG A 45 9.62 13.80 -2.84
CA ARG A 45 8.38 13.11 -3.19
C ARG A 45 8.21 12.94 -4.69
N LYS A 46 8.44 13.98 -5.49
CA LYS A 46 8.26 13.91 -6.95
C LYS A 46 9.25 12.90 -7.55
N THR A 47 10.53 13.00 -7.22
CA THR A 47 11.55 12.07 -7.74
C THR A 47 11.31 10.63 -7.26
N TYR A 48 10.77 10.46 -6.04
CA TYR A 48 10.38 9.14 -5.52
C TYR A 48 9.30 8.48 -6.39
N TYR A 49 8.21 9.18 -6.69
CA TYR A 49 7.12 8.62 -7.50
C TYR A 49 7.53 8.42 -8.98
N GLU A 50 8.43 9.26 -9.51
CA GLU A 50 9.02 9.03 -10.84
C GLU A 50 9.76 7.68 -10.90
N LYS A 51 10.56 7.37 -9.87
CA LYS A 51 11.27 6.08 -9.76
C LYS A 51 10.34 4.89 -9.58
N LEU A 52 9.28 5.03 -8.79
CA LEU A 52 8.29 3.96 -8.64
C LEU A 52 7.64 3.63 -9.98
N LYS A 53 7.20 4.67 -10.70
CA LYS A 53 6.54 4.51 -11.99
C LYS A 53 7.45 3.89 -13.05
N SER A 54 8.75 4.21 -13.02
CA SER A 54 9.73 3.61 -13.92
C SER A 54 10.30 2.28 -13.42
N LEU A 55 9.79 1.75 -12.29
CA LEU A 55 10.31 0.54 -11.63
C LEU A 55 11.82 0.57 -11.34
N ASP A 56 12.38 1.77 -11.12
CA ASP A 56 13.80 2.01 -10.87
C ASP A 56 14.09 2.07 -9.36
N TYR A 57 13.84 0.94 -8.70
CA TYR A 57 14.06 0.71 -7.28
C TYR A 57 14.25 -0.79 -6.98
N GLU A 58 14.74 -1.11 -5.78
CA GLU A 58 14.89 -2.50 -5.31
C GLU A 58 13.82 -2.87 -4.27
N LEU A 59 13.71 -2.02 -3.24
CA LEU A 59 12.58 -2.02 -2.30
C LEU A 59 12.09 -0.58 -2.15
N ALA A 60 10.79 -0.41 -1.96
CA ALA A 60 10.19 0.89 -1.73
C ALA A 60 9.11 0.84 -0.64
N LEU A 61 9.06 1.89 0.20
CA LEU A 61 7.95 2.06 1.15
C LEU A 61 6.81 2.81 0.50
N TYR A 62 5.71 2.11 0.27
CA TYR A 62 4.50 2.65 -0.34
C TYR A 62 3.29 2.45 0.56
N SER A 63 2.26 3.26 0.36
CA SER A 63 0.97 3.13 1.03
C SER A 63 -0.16 3.43 0.06
N TRP A 64 -1.24 2.67 0.15
CA TRP A 64 -2.50 2.93 -0.55
C TRP A 64 -3.58 3.29 0.48
N ILE A 65 -4.42 4.26 0.15
CA ILE A 65 -5.60 4.64 0.93
C ILE A 65 -6.78 4.46 0.01
N ALA A 66 -7.84 3.82 0.50
CA ALA A 66 -8.98 3.49 -0.35
C ALA A 66 -9.71 4.76 -0.84
N ASP A 67 -10.01 4.83 -2.13
CA ASP A 67 -10.82 5.92 -2.68
C ASP A 67 -12.30 5.74 -2.32
N PHE A 68 -12.75 4.48 -2.15
CA PHE A 68 -14.07 4.11 -1.67
C PHE A 68 -14.03 2.82 -0.84
N SER A 69 -15.06 2.58 -0.03
CA SER A 69 -15.08 1.50 0.97
C SER A 69 -15.41 0.12 0.38
N ASP A 70 -14.60 -0.38 -0.56
CA ASP A 70 -14.74 -1.72 -1.15
C ASP A 70 -13.36 -2.39 -1.34
N PRO A 71 -13.21 -3.71 -1.10
CA PRO A 71 -11.94 -4.40 -1.28
C PRO A 71 -11.38 -4.33 -2.71
N ILE A 72 -12.24 -4.17 -3.72
CA ILE A 72 -11.82 -4.06 -5.12
C ILE A 72 -10.89 -2.87 -5.34
N ASP A 73 -11.02 -1.79 -4.56
CA ASP A 73 -10.18 -0.61 -4.68
C ASP A 73 -8.70 -0.94 -4.42
N PHE A 74 -8.42 -1.76 -3.40
CA PHE A 74 -7.07 -2.21 -3.08
C PHE A 74 -6.54 -3.24 -4.10
N LEU A 75 -7.39 -4.16 -4.55
CA LEU A 75 -6.98 -5.23 -5.45
C LEU A 75 -6.75 -4.72 -6.88
N ASN A 76 -7.55 -3.77 -7.35
CA ASN A 76 -7.42 -3.18 -8.69
C ASN A 76 -6.09 -2.45 -8.89
N VAL A 77 -5.43 -2.01 -7.83
CA VAL A 77 -4.07 -1.45 -7.88
C VAL A 77 -3.12 -2.37 -8.66
N PHE A 78 -3.30 -3.69 -8.55
CA PHE A 78 -2.42 -4.72 -9.09
C PHE A 78 -2.98 -5.41 -10.34
N LYS A 79 -4.12 -4.98 -10.87
CA LYS A 79 -4.82 -5.69 -11.97
C LYS A 79 -3.94 -5.83 -13.21
N TYR A 80 -3.32 -4.74 -13.68
CA TYR A 80 -2.45 -4.75 -14.86
C TYR A 80 -1.07 -4.21 -14.50
N LYS A 81 0.00 -4.80 -15.07
CA LYS A 81 1.38 -4.33 -14.81
C LYS A 81 1.63 -2.91 -15.28
N ASP A 82 0.93 -2.49 -16.35
CA ASP A 82 1.09 -1.18 -16.98
C ASP A 82 0.13 -0.13 -16.38
N SER A 83 -0.64 -0.48 -15.35
CA SER A 83 -1.49 0.48 -14.64
C SER A 83 -0.63 1.53 -13.93
N SER A 84 -1.06 2.79 -13.97
CA SER A 84 -0.38 3.90 -13.29
C SER A 84 -0.33 3.75 -11.77
N THR A 85 -1.22 2.96 -11.20
CA THR A 85 -1.27 2.63 -9.77
C THR A 85 -0.38 1.44 -9.41
N ASN A 86 -0.08 0.58 -10.38
CA ASN A 86 0.71 -0.63 -10.15
C ASN A 86 2.20 -0.31 -10.17
N ASN A 87 2.74 0.05 -9.02
CA ASN A 87 4.16 0.34 -8.89
C ASN A 87 5.05 -0.90 -8.77
N THR A 88 4.51 -2.12 -8.92
CA THR A 88 5.27 -3.39 -8.73
C THR A 88 5.69 -4.05 -10.04
N GLY A 89 5.02 -3.71 -11.16
CA GLY A 89 5.17 -4.41 -12.44
C GLY A 89 4.65 -5.85 -12.43
N TRP A 90 3.99 -6.29 -11.35
CA TRP A 90 3.38 -7.61 -11.23
C TRP A 90 2.06 -7.69 -11.99
N GLU A 91 1.78 -8.85 -12.57
CA GLU A 91 0.54 -9.15 -13.28
C GLU A 91 0.31 -10.67 -13.25
N ASN A 92 -0.93 -11.08 -13.03
CA ASN A 92 -1.32 -12.48 -12.96
C ASN A 92 -2.70 -12.69 -13.59
N GLU A 93 -2.79 -13.59 -14.57
CA GLU A 93 -4.03 -13.82 -15.33
C GLU A 93 -5.18 -14.37 -14.47
N SER A 94 -4.88 -15.24 -13.49
CA SER A 94 -5.89 -15.79 -12.58
C SER A 94 -6.41 -14.73 -11.62
N PHE A 95 -5.53 -13.84 -11.14
CA PHE A 95 -5.91 -12.68 -10.35
C PHE A 95 -6.85 -11.76 -11.13
N ILE A 96 -6.47 -11.38 -12.36
CA ILE A 96 -7.29 -10.52 -13.24
C ILE A 96 -8.68 -11.13 -13.43
N LYS A 97 -8.73 -12.43 -13.76
CA LYS A 97 -9.99 -13.13 -13.99
C LYS A 97 -10.90 -13.12 -12.76
N LEU A 98 -10.36 -13.34 -11.56
CA LEU A 98 -11.14 -13.28 -10.32
C LEU A 98 -11.73 -11.89 -10.07
N LEU A 99 -10.98 -10.82 -10.37
CA LEU A 99 -11.48 -9.45 -10.25
C LEU A 99 -12.61 -9.20 -11.26
N GLU A 100 -12.44 -9.58 -12.52
CA GLU A 100 -13.46 -9.42 -13.57
C GLU A 100 -14.71 -10.25 -13.28
N ASP A 101 -14.57 -11.49 -12.81
CA ASP A 101 -15.70 -12.33 -12.42
C ASP A 101 -16.44 -11.68 -11.22
N SER A 102 -15.73 -11.07 -10.26
CA SER A 102 -16.33 -10.40 -9.10
C SER A 102 -17.17 -9.16 -9.45
N GLU A 103 -16.89 -8.51 -10.58
CA GLU A 103 -17.66 -7.36 -11.09
C GLU A 103 -19.00 -7.80 -11.72
N ASN A 104 -19.11 -9.07 -12.15
CA ASN A 104 -20.27 -9.62 -12.85
C ASN A 104 -21.21 -10.45 -11.95
N VAL A 105 -20.83 -10.67 -10.68
CA VAL A 105 -21.60 -11.47 -9.71
C VAL A 105 -22.53 -10.59 -8.88
N LEU A 106 -23.81 -10.96 -8.83
CA LEU A 106 -24.83 -10.24 -8.06
C LEU A 106 -24.92 -10.68 -6.58
N ASP A 107 -24.49 -11.91 -6.26
CA ASP A 107 -24.51 -12.41 -4.89
C ASP A 107 -23.28 -11.90 -4.11
N ASP A 108 -23.53 -11.16 -3.04
CA ASP A 108 -22.47 -10.56 -2.23
C ASP A 108 -21.52 -11.58 -1.58
N LYS A 109 -21.99 -12.80 -1.25
CA LYS A 109 -21.13 -13.82 -0.64
C LYS A 109 -20.20 -14.42 -1.67
N GLU A 110 -20.71 -14.70 -2.85
CA GLU A 110 -19.92 -15.20 -3.97
C GLU A 110 -18.91 -14.15 -4.44
N ARG A 111 -19.32 -12.87 -4.54
CA ARG A 111 -18.38 -11.76 -4.84
C ARG A 111 -17.24 -11.68 -3.82
N LYS A 112 -17.55 -11.74 -2.52
CA LYS A 112 -16.53 -11.71 -1.44
C LYS A 112 -15.58 -12.90 -1.52
N LYS A 113 -16.07 -14.08 -1.91
CA LYS A 113 -15.25 -15.28 -2.08
C LYS A 113 -14.25 -15.11 -3.23
N LEU A 114 -14.67 -14.54 -4.36
CA LEU A 114 -13.79 -14.24 -5.49
C LEU A 114 -12.69 -13.23 -5.11
N LEU A 115 -13.07 -12.13 -4.44
CA LEU A 115 -12.11 -11.12 -3.98
C LEU A 115 -11.11 -11.70 -2.98
N LYS A 116 -11.56 -12.58 -2.08
CA LYS A 116 -10.68 -13.28 -1.15
C LYS A 116 -9.69 -14.18 -1.88
N GLN A 117 -10.12 -14.92 -2.90
CA GLN A 117 -9.22 -15.76 -3.71
C GLN A 117 -8.19 -14.91 -4.46
N ALA A 118 -8.58 -13.73 -4.94
CA ALA A 118 -7.64 -12.80 -5.57
C ALA A 118 -6.60 -12.28 -4.57
N GLU A 119 -7.02 -11.91 -3.36
CA GLU A 119 -6.10 -11.53 -2.27
C GLU A 119 -5.15 -12.67 -1.89
N GLU A 120 -5.63 -13.91 -1.81
CA GLU A 120 -4.81 -15.10 -1.53
C GLU A 120 -3.69 -15.26 -2.59
N ILE A 121 -3.99 -15.06 -3.88
CA ILE A 121 -2.97 -15.06 -4.95
C ILE A 121 -1.95 -13.95 -4.71
N LEU A 122 -2.41 -12.71 -4.52
CA LEU A 122 -1.55 -11.54 -4.31
C LEU A 122 -0.59 -11.78 -3.13
N LEU A 123 -1.10 -12.26 -1.99
CA LEU A 123 -0.29 -12.51 -0.80
C LEU A 123 0.66 -13.71 -0.96
N SER A 124 0.25 -14.73 -1.73
CA SER A 124 1.08 -15.92 -1.97
C SER A 124 2.26 -15.65 -2.91
N GLU A 125 2.06 -14.82 -3.94
CA GLU A 125 3.12 -14.45 -4.88
C GLU A 125 3.99 -13.30 -4.36
N ALA A 126 3.51 -12.59 -3.33
CA ALA A 126 4.23 -11.56 -2.59
C ALA A 126 4.91 -10.47 -3.45
N PRO A 127 4.20 -9.85 -4.43
CA PRO A 127 4.73 -8.66 -5.11
C PRO A 127 4.78 -7.44 -4.16
N ILE A 128 4.09 -7.53 -3.02
CA ILE A 128 4.16 -6.58 -1.90
C ILE A 128 4.40 -7.32 -0.58
N ILE A 129 4.87 -6.58 0.42
CA ILE A 129 5.03 -7.06 1.80
C ILE A 129 4.17 -6.16 2.69
N PRO A 130 2.93 -6.56 3.05
CA PRO A 130 2.09 -5.78 3.95
C PRO A 130 2.74 -5.63 5.33
N ILE A 131 2.73 -4.41 5.88
CA ILE A 131 3.39 -4.11 7.17
C ILE A 131 2.33 -3.80 8.25
N TYR A 132 1.38 -2.90 7.96
CA TYR A 132 0.33 -2.50 8.89
C TYR A 132 -0.82 -1.81 8.15
N HIS A 133 -1.99 -1.73 8.79
CA HIS A 133 -3.10 -0.88 8.36
C HIS A 133 -2.98 0.51 8.99
N LEU A 134 -3.12 1.56 8.18
CA LEU A 134 -3.02 2.95 8.65
C LEU A 134 -4.13 3.28 9.64
N THR A 135 -3.77 3.93 10.75
CA THR A 135 -4.72 4.52 11.71
C THR A 135 -4.69 6.03 11.59
N GLN A 136 -5.87 6.66 11.57
CA GLN A 136 -5.98 8.12 11.57
C GLN A 136 -6.29 8.65 12.95
N ASN A 137 -5.30 9.29 13.56
CA ASN A 137 -5.44 10.00 14.82
C ASN A 137 -5.54 11.51 14.53
N PHE A 138 -6.54 12.17 15.09
CA PHE A 138 -6.65 13.63 15.01
C PHE A 138 -7.08 14.21 16.36
N LEU A 139 -6.66 15.44 16.61
CA LEU A 139 -7.06 16.22 17.77
C LEU A 139 -8.00 17.32 17.30
N LYS A 140 -9.11 17.52 18.00
CA LYS A 140 -10.00 18.64 17.78
C LYS A 140 -10.20 19.42 19.08
N LYS A 141 -10.43 20.73 18.95
CA LYS A 141 -10.94 21.51 20.09
C LYS A 141 -12.32 20.99 20.47
N GLU A 142 -12.64 21.02 21.75
CA GLU A 142 -13.97 20.61 22.25
C GLU A 142 -15.10 21.46 21.66
N THR A 143 -14.82 22.73 21.39
CA THR A 143 -15.75 23.69 20.76
C THR A 143 -15.95 23.45 19.26
N LEU A 144 -15.14 22.61 18.60
CA LEU A 144 -15.31 22.29 17.19
C LEU A 144 -16.30 21.12 17.02
N LYS A 145 -17.48 21.44 16.50
CA LYS A 145 -18.60 20.51 16.26
C LYS A 145 -18.74 20.14 14.78
N ASP A 146 -19.55 19.12 14.51
CA ASP A 146 -19.98 18.68 13.17
C ASP A 146 -18.86 18.42 12.15
N ILE A 147 -17.77 17.85 12.65
CA ILE A 147 -16.74 17.22 11.82
C ILE A 147 -17.23 15.84 11.38
N ASN A 148 -17.16 15.55 10.09
CA ASN A 148 -17.42 14.22 9.55
C ASN A 148 -16.11 13.49 9.22
N LEU A 149 -15.95 12.26 9.70
CA LEU A 149 -14.81 11.40 9.39
C LEU A 149 -15.30 10.15 8.67
N TYR A 150 -14.92 10.01 7.40
CA TYR A 150 -15.27 8.85 6.60
C TYR A 150 -14.41 7.62 6.97
N PRO A 151 -14.90 6.39 6.74
CA PRO A 151 -14.11 5.16 6.96
C PRO A 151 -12.78 5.12 6.21
N SER A 152 -12.65 5.84 5.09
CA SER A 152 -11.39 6.00 4.33
C SER A 152 -10.36 6.90 5.04
N GLY A 153 -10.73 7.54 6.14
CA GLY A 153 -9.92 8.54 6.84
C GLY A 153 -10.12 9.97 6.32
N PHE A 154 -10.96 10.19 5.32
CA PHE A 154 -11.21 11.55 4.84
C PHE A 154 -11.93 12.40 5.91
N LEU A 155 -11.37 13.57 6.22
CA LEU A 155 -11.93 14.53 7.16
C LEU A 155 -12.69 15.62 6.39
N ASP A 156 -14.00 15.68 6.58
CA ASP A 156 -14.85 16.69 5.96
C ASP A 156 -15.27 17.74 6.99
N LEU A 157 -14.85 18.99 6.73
CA LEU A 157 -15.08 20.16 7.55
C LEU A 157 -16.17 21.08 7.00
N LYS A 158 -16.87 20.69 5.93
CA LYS A 158 -17.87 21.53 5.25
C LYS A 158 -18.96 22.06 6.19
N TYR A 159 -19.35 21.25 7.17
CA TYR A 159 -20.38 21.58 8.16
C TYR A 159 -19.81 21.91 9.53
N ALA A 160 -18.48 21.95 9.67
CA ALA A 160 -17.85 22.17 10.95
C ALA A 160 -17.99 23.64 11.40
N TYR A 161 -18.28 23.85 12.68
CA TYR A 161 -18.35 25.18 13.29
C TYR A 161 -17.77 25.17 14.70
N PHE A 162 -17.38 26.37 15.17
CA PHE A 162 -17.03 26.60 16.56
C PHE A 162 -18.27 27.08 17.32
N GLU A 163 -18.54 26.43 18.44
CA GLU A 163 -19.47 26.89 19.46
C GLU A 163 -18.85 28.01 20.32
#